data_AF-A0A924BY34-F1
#
_entry.id   AF-A0A924BY34-F1
#
_cell.length_a   1.000
_cell.length_b   1.000
_cell.length_c   1.000
_cell.angle_alpha   90.00
_cell.angle_beta   90.00
_cell.angle_gamma   90.00
#
_symmetry.space_group_name_H-M   'P 1'
#
loop_
_entity.id
_entity.type
_entity.pdbx_description
1 polymer ?
#
loop_
_entity_poly.entity_id
_entity_poly.type
_entity_poly.pdbx_seq_one_letter_code
_entity_poly.pdbx_strand_id
1 'polypeptide(L)'
;NWSKKTNKNETLTISRTNNNQKIIGFVLFFITIFVVFSIYIYFNYKIKIDNYIDIFTSGIFFTAMWFMAIKKIENWTLWILGDIIVVPLYAYRGLGMLSLQYLIFTILAISAYLEWKKILNNNQHLS
;
A
#
# COMPACT_ATOMS: atom_id res chain seq x y z
N ASN A 1 7.24 -26.58 -24.40
CA ASN A 1 7.48 -25.32 -25.12
C ASN A 1 7.30 -24.15 -24.16
N TRP A 2 8.29 -23.90 -23.29
CA TRP A 2 8.25 -22.96 -22.15
C TRP A 2 9.17 -21.75 -22.40
N SER A 3 9.21 -21.31 -23.65
CA SER A 3 10.00 -20.17 -24.10
C SER A 3 9.18 -19.33 -25.07
N LYS A 4 8.01 -18.89 -24.63
CA LYS A 4 7.47 -17.64 -25.18
C LYS A 4 8.10 -16.55 -24.33
N LYS A 5 9.19 -15.98 -24.85
CA LYS A 5 9.55 -14.59 -24.62
C LYS A 5 8.29 -13.77 -24.92
N THR A 6 7.46 -13.54 -23.92
CA THR A 6 6.42 -12.52 -23.99
C THR A 6 7.16 -11.22 -24.26
N ASN A 7 6.73 -10.55 -25.32
CA ASN A 7 7.39 -9.39 -25.89
C ASN A 7 7.87 -8.44 -24.79
N LYS A 8 9.09 -7.91 -24.94
CA LYS A 8 9.66 -6.78 -24.17
C LYS A 8 8.77 -5.50 -24.14
N ASN A 9 7.58 -5.57 -24.75
CA ASN A 9 6.61 -4.50 -24.94
C ASN A 9 5.23 -4.83 -24.34
N GLU A 10 5.10 -5.82 -23.45
CA GLU A 10 4.04 -5.71 -22.43
C GLU A 10 4.49 -4.62 -21.46
N THR A 11 4.39 -3.38 -21.90
CA THR A 11 4.54 -2.23 -21.02
C THR A 11 3.51 -2.43 -19.94
N LEU A 12 3.97 -2.81 -18.73
CA LEU A 12 3.16 -2.62 -17.54
C LEU A 12 2.76 -1.15 -17.62
N THR A 13 1.48 -0.87 -17.90
CA THR A 13 0.94 0.48 -18.06
C THR A 13 0.85 1.13 -16.68
N ILE A 14 2.02 1.26 -16.06
CA ILE A 14 2.26 1.97 -14.83
C ILE A 14 1.90 3.40 -15.14
N SER A 15 0.94 3.92 -14.40
CA SER A 15 0.41 5.26 -14.62
C SER A 15 0.36 5.99 -13.28
N ARG A 16 0.39 7.32 -13.33
CA ARG A 16 0.15 8.14 -12.16
C ARG A 16 -1.34 8.21 -11.84
N THR A 17 -1.68 8.43 -10.57
CA THR A 17 -3.07 8.68 -10.17
C THR A 17 -3.55 10.02 -10.70
N ASN A 18 -4.75 10.00 -11.30
CA ASN A 18 -5.51 11.21 -11.59
C ASN A 18 -6.31 11.66 -10.36
N ASN A 19 -6.78 12.91 -10.31
CA ASN A 19 -7.55 13.46 -9.18
C ASN A 19 -8.79 12.62 -8.85
N ASN A 20 -9.52 12.11 -9.85
CA ASN A 20 -10.68 11.25 -9.61
C ASN A 20 -10.30 9.94 -8.90
N GLN A 21 -9.13 9.37 -9.21
CA GLN A 21 -8.66 8.14 -8.56
C GLN A 21 -8.16 8.38 -7.14
N LYS A 22 -7.62 9.58 -6.87
CA LYS A 22 -7.31 10.01 -5.50
C LYS A 22 -8.57 10.13 -4.65
N ILE A 23 -9.65 10.69 -5.21
CA ILE A 23 -10.95 10.76 -4.53
C ILE A 23 -11.49 9.35 -4.24
N ILE A 24 -11.44 8.44 -5.22
CA ILE A 24 -11.85 7.04 -5.01
C ILE A 24 -11.01 6.38 -3.92
N GLY A 25 -9.69 6.58 -3.93
CA GLY A 25 -8.80 6.07 -2.88
C GLY A 25 -9.14 6.63 -1.51
N PHE A 26 -9.43 7.93 -1.41
CA PHE A 26 -9.88 8.56 -0.17
C PHE A 26 -11.21 7.99 0.31
N VAL A 27 -12.20 7.83 -0.56
CA VAL A 27 -13.48 7.21 -0.22
C VAL A 27 -13.29 5.77 0.28
N LEU A 28 -12.46 4.96 -0.40
CA LEU A 28 -12.12 3.61 0.03
C LEU A 28 -11.45 3.59 1.41
N PHE A 29 -10.57 4.55 1.68
CA PHE A 29 -9.92 4.71 2.98
C PHE A 29 -10.94 4.95 4.11
N PHE A 30 -11.90 5.86 3.93
CA PHE A 30 -12.93 6.09 4.94
C PHE A 30 -13.91 4.93 5.08
N ILE A 31 -14.29 4.28 3.97
CA ILE A 31 -15.15 3.10 3.99
C ILE A 31 -14.49 1.98 4.81
N THR A 32 -13.21 1.72 4.57
CA THR A 32 -12.48 0.67 5.28
C THR A 32 -12.33 0.97 6.76
N ILE A 33 -12.02 2.22 7.14
CA ILE A 33 -12.03 2.65 8.55
C ILE A 33 -13.40 2.42 9.17
N PHE A 34 -14.48 2.82 8.49
CA PHE A 34 -15.84 2.66 8.99
C PHE A 34 -16.21 1.20 9.20
N VAL A 35 -15.86 0.33 8.24
CA VAL A 35 -16.10 -1.12 8.33
C VAL A 35 -15.32 -1.73 9.49
N VAL A 36 -14.01 -1.46 9.59
CA VAL A 36 -13.18 -2.01 10.67
C VAL A 36 -13.67 -1.49 12.02
N PHE A 37 -13.96 -0.20 12.15
CA PHE A 37 -14.51 0.38 13.38
C PHE A 37 -15.85 -0.25 13.78
N SER A 38 -16.75 -0.49 12.81
CA SER A 38 -18.04 -1.17 13.04
C SER A 38 -17.85 -2.59 13.56
N ILE A 39 -16.85 -3.32 13.04
CA ILE A 39 -16.47 -4.65 13.53
C ILE A 39 -16.03 -4.58 15.00
N TYR A 40 -15.16 -3.62 15.37
CA TYR A 40 -14.72 -3.46 16.77
C TYR A 40 -15.89 -3.21 17.74
N ILE A 41 -16.88 -2.42 17.34
CA ILE A 41 -18.10 -2.17 18.13
C ILE A 41 -18.95 -3.44 18.22
N TYR A 42 -19.18 -4.13 17.10
CA TYR A 42 -20.02 -5.33 17.06
C TYR A 42 -19.50 -6.44 17.96
N PHE A 43 -18.18 -6.63 17.99
CA PHE A 43 -17.52 -7.61 18.87
C PHE A 43 -17.28 -7.10 20.30
N ASN A 44 -17.77 -5.90 20.64
CA ASN A 44 -17.70 -5.29 21.97
C ASN A 44 -16.26 -5.19 22.52
N TYR A 45 -15.28 -4.95 21.64
CA TYR A 45 -13.88 -4.80 22.04
C TYR A 45 -13.63 -3.44 22.71
N LYS A 46 -12.84 -3.43 23.79
CA LYS A 46 -12.36 -2.18 24.39
C LYS A 46 -11.36 -1.50 23.46
N ILE A 47 -11.74 -0.36 22.88
CA ILE A 47 -10.89 0.39 21.95
C ILE A 47 -9.80 1.11 22.73
N LYS A 48 -8.55 0.70 22.54
CA LYS A 48 -7.34 1.38 23.04
C LYS A 48 -6.71 2.23 21.94
N ILE A 49 -5.75 3.08 22.31
CA ILE A 49 -4.99 3.92 21.36
C ILE A 49 -4.38 3.08 20.24
N ASP A 50 -3.86 1.89 20.58
CA ASP A 50 -3.21 1.01 19.61
C ASP A 50 -4.18 0.46 18.56
N ASN A 51 -5.46 0.28 18.92
CA ASN A 51 -6.50 -0.18 17.99
C ASN A 51 -6.89 0.91 17.00
N TYR A 52 -6.84 2.19 17.40
CA TYR A 52 -7.07 3.30 16.47
C TYR A 52 -5.97 3.34 15.39
N ILE A 53 -4.73 3.07 15.77
CA ILE A 53 -3.61 2.97 14.83
C ILE A 53 -3.80 1.77 13.90
N ASP A 54 -4.25 0.63 14.41
CA ASP A 54 -4.54 -0.56 13.60
C ASP A 54 -5.68 -0.31 12.58
N ILE A 55 -6.76 0.37 13.00
CA ILE A 55 -7.86 0.76 12.10
C ILE A 55 -7.36 1.70 10.99
N PHE A 56 -6.54 2.69 11.36
CA PHE A 56 -5.98 3.66 10.42
C PHE A 56 -5.04 2.99 9.41
N THR A 57 -4.12 2.14 9.88
CA THR A 57 -3.17 1.42 9.02
C THR A 57 -3.87 0.42 8.11
N SER A 58 -4.95 -0.23 8.58
CA SER A 58 -5.80 -1.08 7.75
C SER A 58 -6.38 -0.31 6.55
N GLY A 59 -6.88 0.92 6.77
CA GLY A 59 -7.36 1.76 5.68
C GLY A 59 -6.27 2.11 4.66
N ILE A 60 -5.06 2.41 5.14
CA ILE A 60 -3.91 2.69 4.27
C ILE A 60 -3.61 1.47 3.40
N PHE A 61 -3.49 0.27 3.99
CA PHE A 61 -3.16 -0.94 3.25
C PHE A 61 -4.23 -1.33 2.23
N PHE A 62 -5.51 -1.21 2.57
CA PHE A 62 -6.58 -1.45 1.59
C PHE A 62 -6.50 -0.48 0.41
N THR A 63 -6.26 0.80 0.67
CA THR A 63 -6.09 1.82 -0.37
C THR A 63 -4.84 1.55 -1.22
N ALA A 64 -3.76 1.12 -0.58
CA ALA A 64 -2.51 0.73 -1.24
C ALA A 64 -2.71 -0.51 -2.13
N MET A 65 -3.43 -1.53 -1.67
CA MET A 65 -3.77 -2.72 -2.45
C MET A 65 -4.64 -2.37 -3.66
N TRP A 66 -5.61 -1.47 -3.48
CA TRP A 66 -6.41 -0.96 -4.60
C TRP A 66 -5.52 -0.29 -5.65
N PHE A 67 -4.65 0.64 -5.24
CA PHE A 67 -3.71 1.31 -6.15
C PHE A 67 -2.70 0.36 -6.79
N MET A 68 -2.31 -0.71 -6.09
CA MET A 68 -1.48 -1.78 -6.64
C MET A 68 -2.23 -2.55 -7.73
N ALA A 69 -3.50 -2.88 -7.52
CA ALA A 69 -4.34 -3.59 -8.50
C ALA A 69 -4.53 -2.76 -9.79
N ILE A 70 -4.69 -1.44 -9.67
CA ILE A 70 -4.76 -0.52 -10.83
C ILE A 70 -3.38 -0.03 -11.31
N LYS A 71 -2.29 -0.67 -10.89
CA LYS A 71 -0.89 -0.41 -11.29
C LYS A 71 -0.47 1.07 -11.18
N LYS A 72 -0.85 1.73 -10.09
CA LYS A 72 -0.47 3.11 -9.79
C LYS A 72 0.81 3.18 -8.99
N ILE A 73 1.71 4.09 -9.35
CA ILE A 73 3.01 4.23 -8.67
C ILE A 73 2.86 4.71 -7.22
N GLU A 74 1.79 5.45 -6.92
CA GLU A 74 1.46 5.96 -5.59
C GLU A 74 1.13 4.85 -4.59
N ASN A 75 0.84 3.62 -5.07
CA ASN A 75 0.69 2.46 -4.19
C ASN A 75 1.93 2.29 -3.28
N TRP A 76 3.13 2.41 -3.85
CA TRP A 76 4.37 2.18 -3.11
C TRP A 76 4.59 3.22 -2.02
N THR A 77 4.18 4.47 -2.27
CA THR A 77 4.21 5.53 -1.25
C THR A 77 3.27 5.23 -0.09
N LEU A 78 2.08 4.67 -0.36
CA LEU A 78 1.14 4.25 0.67
C LEU A 78 1.67 3.06 1.47
N TRP A 79 2.29 2.07 0.81
CA TRP A 79 2.95 0.94 1.48
C TRP A 79 4.05 1.41 2.44
N ILE A 80 4.94 2.30 1.98
CA ILE A 80 6.01 2.86 2.83
C ILE A 80 5.41 3.62 4.02
N LEU A 81 4.37 4.42 3.81
CA LEU A 81 3.71 5.18 4.87
C LEU A 81 3.04 4.26 5.91
N GLY A 82 2.39 3.19 5.46
CA GLY A 82 1.82 2.17 6.34
C GLY A 82 2.89 1.46 7.16
N ASP A 83 3.96 0.98 6.51
CA ASP A 83 5.03 0.24 7.18
C ASP A 83 5.75 1.09 8.23
N ILE A 84 6.02 2.38 7.95
CA ILE A 84 6.64 3.31 8.92
C ILE A 84 5.81 3.47 10.19
N ILE A 85 4.48 3.36 10.11
CA ILE A 85 3.59 3.42 11.28
C ILE A 85 3.59 2.07 12.02
N VAL A 86 3.54 0.98 11.28
CA VAL A 86 3.38 -0.38 11.83
C VAL A 86 4.68 -0.91 12.47
N VAL A 87 5.84 -0.63 11.90
CA VAL A 87 7.15 -1.06 12.43
C VAL A 87 7.35 -0.63 13.90
N PRO A 88 7.29 0.67 14.27
CA PRO A 88 7.47 1.09 15.65
C PRO A 88 6.34 0.59 16.57
N LEU A 89 5.12 0.49 16.07
CA LEU A 89 3.99 -0.05 16.83
C LEU A 89 4.23 -1.51 17.22
N TYR A 90 4.68 -2.34 16.29
CA TYR A 90 4.96 -3.76 16.53
C TYR A 90 6.23 -3.98 17.35
N ALA A 91 7.25 -3.13 17.19
CA ALA A 91 8.40 -3.11 18.07
C ALA A 91 8.00 -2.83 19.53
N TYR A 92 7.13 -1.82 19.75
CA TYR A 92 6.63 -1.48 21.09
C TYR A 92 5.79 -2.60 21.71
N ARG A 93 5.01 -3.32 20.90
CA ARG A 93 4.20 -4.48 21.34
C ARG A 93 5.05 -5.73 21.64
N GLY A 94 6.38 -5.68 21.48
CA GLY A 94 7.27 -6.83 21.66
C GLY A 94 7.21 -7.84 20.50
N LEU A 95 6.53 -7.50 19.39
CA LEU A 95 6.39 -8.33 18.21
C LEU A 95 7.58 -8.10 17.25
N GLY A 96 8.79 -8.35 17.74
CA GLY A 96 10.03 -8.05 17.02
C GLY A 96 10.14 -8.72 15.65
N MET A 97 9.66 -9.97 15.52
CA MET A 97 9.67 -10.68 14.25
C MET A 97 8.79 -10.02 13.18
N LEU A 98 7.59 -9.56 13.55
CA LEU A 98 6.70 -8.83 12.64
C LEU A 98 7.30 -7.47 12.31
N SER A 99 7.83 -6.74 13.29
CA SER A 99 8.54 -5.47 13.04
C SER A 99 9.66 -5.62 12.01
N LEU A 100 10.45 -6.70 12.08
CA LEU A 100 11.50 -6.99 11.10
C LEU A 100 10.92 -7.27 9.71
N GLN A 101 9.84 -8.06 9.63
CA GLN A 101 9.15 -8.36 8.38
C GLN A 101 8.66 -7.07 7.67
N TYR A 102 7.99 -6.18 8.40
CA TYR A 102 7.50 -4.92 7.83
C TYR A 102 8.65 -4.00 7.41
N LEU A 103 9.79 -4.03 8.11
CA LEU A 103 11.00 -3.32 7.70
C LEU A 103 11.53 -3.83 6.34
N ILE A 104 11.55 -5.16 6.14
CA ILE A 104 11.92 -5.75 4.85
C ILE A 104 10.93 -5.32 3.75
N PHE A 105 9.63 -5.31 4.04
CA PHE A 105 8.62 -4.81 3.10
C PHE A 105 8.83 -3.34 2.74
N THR A 106 9.25 -2.50 3.69
CA THR A 106 9.58 -1.10 3.42
C THR A 106 10.72 -0.99 2.40
N ILE A 107 11.79 -1.78 2.57
CA ILE A 107 12.94 -1.77 1.65
C ILE A 107 12.52 -2.21 0.24
N LEU A 108 11.68 -3.26 0.15
CA LEU A 108 11.14 -3.73 -1.12
C LEU A 108 10.24 -2.69 -1.78
N ALA A 109 9.38 -2.02 -1.01
CA ALA A 109 8.50 -0.97 -1.51
C ALA A 109 9.28 0.23 -2.05
N ILE A 110 10.36 0.64 -1.38
CA ILE A 110 11.28 1.69 -1.87
C ILE A 110 11.93 1.26 -3.19
N SER A 111 12.45 0.03 -3.25
CA SER A 111 13.10 -0.49 -4.45
C SER A 111 12.15 -0.55 -5.65
N ALA A 112 10.93 -1.05 -5.43
CA ALA A 112 9.90 -1.12 -6.45
C ALA A 112 9.42 0.28 -6.89
N TYR A 113 9.30 1.24 -5.97
CA TYR A 113 8.99 2.63 -6.31
C TYR A 113 10.04 3.24 -7.25
N LEU A 114 11.32 3.02 -6.96
CA LEU A 114 12.42 3.52 -7.79
C LEU A 114 12.41 2.88 -9.19
N GLU A 115 12.15 1.57 -9.27
CA GLU A 115 12.04 0.86 -10.54
C GLU A 115 10.85 1.38 -11.38
N TRP A 116 9.68 1.52 -10.77
CA TRP A 116 8.47 2.03 -11.44
C TRP A 116 8.64 3.49 -11.88
N LYS A 117 9.34 4.31 -11.09
CA LYS A 117 9.66 5.68 -11.46
C LYS A 117 10.55 5.75 -12.70
N LYS A 118 11.55 4.85 -12.82
CA LYS A 118 12.40 4.75 -14.01
C LYS A 118 11.60 4.35 -15.25
N ILE A 119 10.70 3.37 -15.11
CA ILE A 119 9.83 2.92 -16.20
C ILE A 119 8.91 4.06 -16.67
N LEU A 120 8.31 4.80 -15.74
CA LEU A 120 7.42 5.92 -16.05
C LEU A 120 8.15 7.04 -16.82
N ASN A 121 9.37 7.38 -16.40
CA ASN A 121 10.16 8.44 -17.02
C ASN A 121 10.64 8.05 -18.44
N ASN A 122 11.02 6.79 -18.63
CA ASN A 122 11.42 6.28 -19.95
C ASN A 122 10.23 6.24 -20.93
N ASN A 123 9.02 5.90 -20.47
CA ASN A 123 7.82 5.90 -21.31
C ASN A 123 7.39 7.32 -21.74
N GLN A 124 7.61 8.35 -20.92
CA GLN A 124 7.35 9.75 -21.30
C GLN A 124 8.31 10.28 -22.36
N HIS A 125 9.51 9.73 -22.48
CA HIS A 125 10.50 10.16 -23.48
C HIS A 125 10.28 9.51 -24.86
N LEU A 126 9.39 8.52 -24.95
CA LEU A 126 9.05 7.79 -26.18
C LEU A 126 7.70 8.24 -26.80
N SER A 127 7.04 9.25 -26.22
CA SER A 127 5.76 9.82 -26.68
C SER A 127 5.92 11.20 -27.29
#